data_AF-A0A7U3UPA5-F1
#
_entry.id   AF-A0A7U3UPA5-F1
#
_cell.length_a   1.000
_cell.length_b   1.000
_cell.length_c   1.000
_cell.angle_alpha   90.00
_cell.angle_beta   90.00
_cell.angle_gamma   90.00
#
_symmetry.space_group_name_H-M   'P 1'
#
loop_
_entity.id
_entity.type
_entity.pdbx_description
1 polymer ?
#
loop_
_entity_poly.entity_id
_entity_poly.type
_entity_poly.pdbx_seq_one_letter_code
_entity_poly.pdbx_strand_id
1 'polypeptide(L)'
;MSVFRSAGRLMAVLTALLVLPAMLVLPQSASASEAGHSGSAIAVKVHVARDAASGASPRTCYAVSGHFISRYNQNPGGWGCAVTPEYAYLDGTYQEFANGEMDWSPSQGGNMVVSGLRYPGGIYFQFGPSDPFNYDAWLVRISQEGGGTFQPECSSGSNDGQGNYCDRSNGAVHLGTTSTGHWQIITEGCDVSWTGSHTCRQSWTIPVDIWY
;
A
#
# COMPACT_ATOMS: atom_id res chain seq x y z
N MET A 1 30.48 -56.37 17.41
CA MET A 1 31.84 -55.84 17.12
C MET A 1 31.68 -54.33 16.93
N SER A 2 31.88 -53.48 17.95
CA SER A 2 33.18 -52.96 18.42
C SER A 2 33.87 -52.19 17.26
N VAL A 3 34.13 -50.87 17.25
CA VAL A 3 34.85 -49.94 18.17
C VAL A 3 34.91 -48.59 17.38
N PHE A 4 34.48 -47.38 17.84
CA PHE A 4 35.06 -46.41 18.81
C PHE A 4 35.63 -45.11 18.14
N ARG A 5 35.59 -44.00 18.91
CA ARG A 5 36.26 -42.65 18.81
C ARG A 5 35.43 -41.55 18.12
N SER A 6 34.92 -40.49 18.77
CA SER A 6 35.38 -39.53 19.81
C SER A 6 36.52 -38.58 19.41
N ALA A 7 36.18 -37.29 19.24
CA ALA A 7 36.93 -36.06 19.58
C ALA A 7 36.09 -34.87 19.00
N GLY A 8 35.69 -33.82 19.69
CA GLY A 8 36.32 -33.11 20.80
C GLY A 8 37.14 -31.93 20.27
N ARG A 9 36.52 -30.75 20.04
CA ARG A 9 37.20 -29.44 19.88
C ARG A 9 36.30 -28.35 20.45
N LEU A 10 36.52 -27.96 21.71
CA LEU A 10 37.34 -26.82 22.18
C LEU A 10 36.83 -25.45 21.72
N MET A 11 36.26 -24.74 22.70
CA MET A 11 36.02 -23.31 22.73
C MET A 11 37.30 -22.51 22.48
N ALA A 12 37.17 -21.40 21.76
CA ALA A 12 38.03 -20.24 21.92
C ALA A 12 37.12 -19.00 21.98
N VAL A 13 36.86 -18.53 23.19
CA VAL A 13 36.25 -17.22 23.46
C VAL A 13 37.38 -16.20 23.39
N LEU A 14 37.39 -15.39 22.34
CA LEU A 14 38.37 -14.32 22.14
C LEU A 14 37.75 -13.02 22.66
N THR A 15 38.04 -12.67 23.91
CA THR A 15 37.66 -11.39 24.51
C THR A 15 38.64 -10.32 24.04
N ALA A 16 38.26 -9.52 23.04
CA ALA A 16 39.02 -8.35 22.62
C ALA A 16 38.66 -7.15 23.50
N LEU A 17 39.58 -6.77 24.38
CA LEU A 17 39.52 -5.54 25.18
C LEU A 17 39.92 -4.36 24.27
N LEU A 18 38.95 -3.59 23.79
CA LEU A 18 39.21 -2.35 23.05
C LEU A 18 39.36 -1.18 24.03
N VAL A 19 40.56 -0.61 24.08
CA VAL A 19 40.89 0.64 24.79
C VAL A 19 40.36 1.81 23.96
N LEU A 20 39.40 2.56 24.51
CA LEU A 20 38.89 3.80 23.94
C LEU A 20 39.82 4.98 24.30
N PRO A 21 40.26 5.82 23.35
CA PRO A 21 40.89 7.08 23.68
C PRO A 21 39.84 8.12 24.11
N ALA A 22 40.12 8.82 25.21
CA ALA A 22 39.33 9.95 25.68
C ALA A 22 39.33 11.07 24.62
N MET A 23 38.18 11.31 24.00
CA MET A 23 37.98 12.48 23.15
C MET A 23 37.75 13.72 24.02
N LEU A 24 38.61 14.71 23.84
CA LEU A 24 38.53 16.04 24.38
C LEU A 24 37.31 16.76 23.77
N VAL A 25 36.29 17.02 24.58
CA VAL A 25 35.10 17.79 24.18
C VAL A 25 35.43 19.27 24.23
N LEU A 26 35.46 19.93 23.07
CA LEU A 26 35.46 21.39 22.97
C LEU A 26 34.01 21.91 23.08
N PRO A 27 33.77 23.04 23.77
CA PRO A 27 32.45 23.66 23.79
C PRO A 27 32.16 24.25 22.39
N GLN A 28 31.17 23.69 21.69
CA GLN A 28 30.60 24.29 20.50
C GLN A 28 29.72 25.48 20.90
N SER A 29 30.07 26.65 20.37
CA SER A 29 29.27 27.87 20.42
C SER A 29 27.92 27.62 19.74
N ALA A 30 26.84 27.65 20.51
CA ALA A 30 25.49 27.57 19.99
C ALA A 30 25.15 28.84 19.21
N SER A 31 25.23 28.78 17.88
CA SER A 31 24.50 29.69 17.01
C SER A 31 23.05 29.23 16.97
N ALA A 32 22.15 30.00 17.58
CA ALA A 32 20.72 29.81 17.45
C ALA A 32 20.32 29.93 15.97
N SER A 33 20.10 28.78 15.32
CA SER A 33 19.38 28.74 14.06
C SER A 33 17.89 28.75 14.42
N GLU A 34 17.18 29.78 13.99
CA GLU A 34 15.72 29.79 14.00
C GLU A 34 15.25 28.64 13.10
N ALA A 35 14.89 27.51 13.74
CA ALA A 35 14.21 26.41 13.09
C ALA A 35 12.80 26.88 12.74
N GLY A 36 12.66 27.46 11.55
CA GLY A 36 11.37 27.63 10.90
C GLY A 36 10.71 26.26 10.78
N HIS A 37 9.79 25.95 11.69
CA HIS A 37 8.92 24.79 11.59
C HIS A 37 7.96 25.05 10.43
N SER A 38 8.38 24.69 9.22
CA SER A 38 7.47 24.48 8.12
C SER A 38 6.57 23.33 8.53
N GLY A 39 5.40 23.65 9.09
CA GLY A 39 4.40 22.66 9.46
C GLY A 39 3.97 21.93 8.20
N SER A 40 4.45 20.69 8.02
CA SER A 40 3.93 19.80 6.99
C SER A 40 2.45 19.58 7.27
N ALA A 41 1.58 20.08 6.39
CA ALA A 41 0.17 19.75 6.46
C ALA A 41 0.00 18.24 6.21
N ILE A 42 -0.63 17.55 7.15
CA ILE A 42 -1.00 16.14 6.98
C ILE A 42 -2.32 16.13 6.24
N ALA A 43 -2.34 15.61 5.02
CA ALA A 43 -3.60 15.31 4.34
C ALA A 43 -4.27 14.13 5.05
N VAL A 44 -5.55 14.27 5.38
CA VAL A 44 -6.36 13.22 6.03
C VAL A 44 -7.63 13.02 5.22
N LYS A 45 -7.93 11.78 4.85
CA LYS A 45 -9.24 11.43 4.28
C LYS A 45 -10.30 11.52 5.38
N VAL A 46 -11.39 12.20 5.07
CA VAL A 46 -12.55 12.24 5.95
C VAL A 46 -13.54 11.21 5.43
N HIS A 47 -13.62 10.07 6.12
CA HIS A 47 -14.56 9.02 5.76
C HIS A 47 -15.95 9.31 6.30
N VAL A 48 -16.96 9.13 5.44
CA VAL A 48 -18.35 9.24 5.89
C VAL A 48 -18.69 7.95 6.62
N ALA A 49 -18.94 8.06 7.93
CA ALA A 49 -19.41 6.95 8.75
C ALA A 49 -20.60 6.27 8.05
N ARG A 50 -20.45 4.96 7.81
CA ARG A 50 -21.53 4.16 7.25
C ARG A 50 -22.45 3.78 8.39
N ASP A 51 -23.51 4.55 8.58
CA ASP A 51 -24.62 4.09 9.41
C ASP A 51 -25.08 2.73 8.86
N ALA A 52 -25.11 1.72 9.72
CA ALA A 52 -25.70 0.42 9.44
C ALA A 52 -27.22 0.59 9.26
N ALA A 53 -27.64 1.15 8.13
CA ALA A 53 -29.00 1.60 7.97
C ALA A 53 -29.91 0.47 7.48
N SER A 54 -30.49 -0.25 8.43
CA SER A 54 -31.84 -0.80 8.25
C SER A 54 -32.83 0.37 8.11
N GLY A 55 -33.06 0.87 6.90
CA GLY A 55 -34.21 1.73 6.57
C GLY A 55 -33.96 3.20 6.20
N ALA A 56 -32.75 3.62 5.82
CA ALA A 56 -32.55 4.98 5.28
C ALA A 56 -33.16 5.15 3.88
N SER A 57 -33.75 6.31 3.61
CA SER A 57 -34.30 6.72 2.30
C SER A 57 -33.29 6.52 1.15
N PRO A 58 -33.74 6.37 -0.11
CA PRO A 58 -32.83 6.18 -1.25
C PRO A 58 -31.78 7.30 -1.27
N ARG A 59 -30.52 6.96 -0.94
CA ARG A 59 -29.41 7.89 -1.14
C ARG A 59 -29.33 8.16 -2.64
N THR A 60 -29.47 9.42 -3.03
CA THR A 60 -29.08 9.85 -4.39
C THR A 60 -27.58 9.57 -4.52
N CYS A 61 -27.20 8.72 -5.47
CA CYS A 61 -25.78 8.47 -5.72
C CYS A 61 -25.12 9.77 -6.19
N TYR A 62 -23.89 10.04 -5.75
CA TYR A 62 -23.08 11.10 -6.34
C TYR A 62 -22.66 10.73 -7.77
N ALA A 63 -22.37 11.75 -8.59
CA ALA A 63 -21.82 11.51 -9.92
C ALA A 63 -20.41 10.93 -9.83
N VAL A 64 -20.09 10.02 -10.75
CA VAL A 64 -18.75 9.47 -10.95
C VAL A 64 -18.24 10.02 -12.27
N SER A 65 -17.05 10.61 -12.26
CA SER A 65 -16.48 11.24 -13.46
C SER A 65 -14.96 11.14 -13.46
N GLY A 66 -14.29 11.93 -14.32
CA GLY A 66 -12.83 12.01 -14.35
C GLY A 66 -12.14 10.66 -14.56
N HIS A 67 -11.11 10.40 -13.75
CA HIS A 67 -10.31 9.18 -13.83
C HIS A 67 -11.05 7.92 -13.35
N PHE A 68 -12.13 8.06 -12.57
CA PHE A 68 -12.84 6.92 -11.99
C PHE A 68 -13.84 6.27 -12.93
N ILE A 69 -14.37 7.01 -13.92
CA ILE A 69 -15.49 6.52 -14.74
C ILE A 69 -15.18 5.22 -15.50
N SER A 70 -13.94 5.05 -15.96
CA SER A 70 -13.52 3.81 -16.64
C SER A 70 -13.56 2.62 -15.69
N ARG A 71 -12.95 2.73 -14.50
CA ARG A 71 -12.92 1.67 -13.47
C ARG A 71 -14.32 1.37 -12.93
N TYR A 72 -15.14 2.39 -12.75
CA TYR A 72 -16.54 2.25 -12.32
C TYR A 72 -17.36 1.43 -13.33
N ASN A 73 -17.22 1.70 -14.63
CA ASN A 73 -17.94 1.01 -15.69
C ASN A 73 -17.44 -0.41 -15.96
N GLN A 74 -16.20 -0.76 -15.57
CA GLN A 74 -15.66 -2.12 -15.70
C GLN A 74 -16.33 -3.11 -14.74
N ASN A 75 -16.96 -2.65 -13.67
CA ASN A 75 -17.70 -3.49 -12.72
C ASN A 75 -19.10 -2.91 -12.44
N PRO A 76 -20.03 -3.02 -13.41
CA PRO A 76 -21.33 -2.38 -13.34
C PRO A 76 -22.13 -2.92 -12.14
N GLY A 77 -22.50 -2.02 -11.23
CA GLY A 77 -23.23 -2.34 -10.01
C GLY A 77 -22.37 -2.87 -8.85
N GLY A 78 -21.16 -3.38 -9.13
CA GLY A 78 -20.26 -3.91 -8.10
C GLY A 78 -19.84 -2.86 -7.07
N TRP A 79 -19.52 -1.65 -7.52
CA TRP A 79 -19.16 -0.53 -6.65
C TRP A 79 -20.30 -0.01 -5.77
N GLY A 80 -21.56 -0.22 -6.18
CA GLY A 80 -22.73 0.46 -5.62
C GLY A 80 -22.72 1.97 -5.87
N CYS A 81 -23.58 2.72 -5.19
CA CYS A 81 -23.60 4.19 -5.31
C CYS A 81 -22.28 4.81 -4.85
N ALA A 82 -21.78 5.84 -5.55
CA ALA A 82 -20.86 6.78 -4.93
C ALA A 82 -21.56 7.47 -3.75
N VAL A 83 -20.91 7.46 -2.58
CA VAL A 83 -21.43 8.00 -1.32
C VAL A 83 -20.82 9.34 -0.91
N THR A 84 -19.81 9.79 -1.66
CA THR A 84 -19.23 11.13 -1.57
C THR A 84 -19.10 11.74 -2.96
N PRO A 85 -18.99 13.09 -3.06
CA PRO A 85 -18.29 13.72 -4.17
C PRO A 85 -16.85 13.20 -4.30
N GLU A 86 -16.22 13.51 -5.42
CA GLU A 86 -14.77 13.39 -5.58
C GLU A 86 -14.07 14.51 -4.79
N TYR A 87 -13.07 14.15 -3.99
CA TYR A 87 -12.30 15.07 -3.15
C TYR A 87 -10.82 15.03 -3.52
N ALA A 88 -10.14 16.18 -3.41
CA ALA A 88 -8.69 16.24 -3.53
C ALA A 88 -8.02 15.58 -2.31
N TYR A 89 -6.96 14.81 -2.55
CA TYR A 89 -6.16 14.19 -1.50
C TYR A 89 -4.73 13.96 -2.01
N LEU A 90 -3.75 14.44 -1.25
CA LEU A 90 -2.35 14.48 -1.68
C LEU A 90 -2.20 15.18 -3.05
N ASP A 91 -1.53 14.55 -4.01
CA ASP A 91 -1.36 15.03 -5.39
C ASP A 91 -2.46 14.52 -6.34
N GLY A 92 -3.50 13.86 -5.80
CA GLY A 92 -4.57 13.24 -6.56
C GLY A 92 -5.97 13.51 -6.01
N THR A 93 -6.88 12.57 -6.29
CA THR A 93 -8.28 12.64 -5.84
C THR A 93 -8.77 11.28 -5.36
N TYR A 94 -9.82 11.27 -4.55
CA TYR A 94 -10.48 10.05 -4.11
C TYR A 94 -12.00 10.19 -4.13
N GLN A 95 -12.69 9.06 -4.25
CA GLN A 95 -14.14 8.98 -4.13
C GLN A 95 -14.55 7.69 -3.44
N GLU A 96 -15.47 7.79 -2.48
CA GLU A 96 -16.02 6.63 -1.79
C GLU A 96 -17.27 6.10 -2.47
N PHE A 97 -17.38 4.78 -2.45
CA PHE A 97 -18.50 4.01 -3.00
C PHE A 97 -19.12 3.12 -1.93
N ALA A 98 -20.39 2.80 -2.09
CA ALA A 98 -21.14 1.95 -1.15
C ALA A 98 -20.44 0.60 -0.91
N ASN A 99 -19.64 0.10 -1.84
CA ASN A 99 -18.86 -1.13 -1.68
C ASN A 99 -17.34 -0.92 -1.70
N GLY A 100 -16.81 0.30 -1.76
CA GLY A 100 -15.36 0.47 -1.86
C GLY A 100 -14.88 1.92 -1.90
N GLU A 101 -13.67 2.10 -2.39
CA GLU A 101 -13.03 3.40 -2.62
C GLU A 101 -12.15 3.33 -3.88
N MET A 102 -12.02 4.45 -4.58
CA MET A 102 -11.04 4.66 -5.64
C MET A 102 -10.22 5.91 -5.35
N ASP A 103 -8.93 5.84 -5.69
CA ASP A 103 -8.00 6.96 -5.64
C ASP A 103 -7.26 7.07 -6.98
N TRP A 104 -7.17 8.29 -7.50
CA TRP A 104 -6.33 8.61 -8.65
C TRP A 104 -4.97 9.08 -8.14
N SER A 105 -3.90 8.36 -8.51
CA SER A 105 -2.55 8.52 -7.97
C SER A 105 -1.56 8.85 -9.10
N PRO A 106 -1.42 10.12 -9.52
CA PRO A 106 -0.72 10.46 -10.76
C PRO A 106 0.78 10.19 -10.76
N SER A 107 1.40 10.05 -9.58
CA SER A 107 2.84 9.85 -9.44
C SER A 107 3.36 8.58 -10.15
N GLN A 108 2.54 7.53 -10.24
CA GLN A 108 2.86 6.28 -10.95
C GLN A 108 2.27 6.20 -12.36
N GLY A 109 1.77 7.30 -12.91
CA GLY A 109 1.20 7.37 -14.25
C GLY A 109 -0.06 8.24 -14.28
N GLY A 110 -0.24 9.03 -15.34
CA GLY A 110 -1.29 10.05 -15.40
C GLY A 110 -2.73 9.49 -15.33
N ASN A 111 -2.90 8.20 -15.57
CA ASN A 111 -4.19 7.49 -15.51
C ASN A 111 -4.26 6.45 -14.38
N MET A 112 -3.27 6.40 -13.49
CA MET A 112 -3.20 5.40 -12.44
C MET A 112 -4.35 5.58 -11.46
N VAL A 113 -5.26 4.61 -11.43
CA VAL A 113 -6.31 4.50 -10.42
C VAL A 113 -6.04 3.26 -9.59
N VAL A 114 -5.92 3.44 -8.28
CA VAL A 114 -5.96 2.36 -7.31
C VAL A 114 -7.36 2.30 -6.72
N SER A 115 -7.85 1.09 -6.45
CA SER A 115 -9.21 0.92 -5.96
C SER A 115 -9.34 -0.33 -5.11
N GLY A 116 -10.14 -0.26 -4.07
CA GLY A 116 -10.47 -1.39 -3.21
C GLY A 116 -11.97 -1.61 -3.25
N LEU A 117 -12.38 -2.81 -3.61
CA LEU A 117 -13.78 -3.22 -3.66
C LEU A 117 -14.03 -4.32 -2.66
N ARG A 118 -15.02 -4.13 -1.79
CA ARG A 118 -15.55 -5.20 -0.95
C ARG A 118 -16.40 -6.11 -1.82
N TYR A 119 -16.12 -7.40 -1.77
CA TYR A 119 -16.89 -8.42 -2.46
C TYR A 119 -17.24 -9.55 -1.50
N PRO A 120 -18.20 -10.43 -1.84
CA PRO A 120 -18.49 -11.62 -1.03
C PRO A 120 -17.27 -12.54 -0.97
N GLY A 121 -16.46 -12.40 0.08
CA GLY A 121 -15.22 -13.16 0.27
C GLY A 121 -13.98 -12.33 0.60
N GLY A 122 -14.07 -11.00 0.67
CA GLY A 122 -12.99 -10.12 1.14
C GLY A 122 -12.84 -8.81 0.37
N ILE A 123 -11.59 -8.40 0.11
CA ILE A 123 -11.25 -7.12 -0.54
C ILE A 123 -10.50 -7.33 -1.85
N TYR A 124 -11.04 -6.80 -2.94
CA TYR A 124 -10.45 -6.87 -4.27
C TYR A 124 -9.78 -5.54 -4.58
N PHE A 125 -8.46 -5.54 -4.52
CA PHE A 125 -7.64 -4.37 -4.81
C PHE A 125 -7.21 -4.40 -6.27
N GLN A 126 -7.37 -3.30 -6.99
CA GLN A 126 -6.98 -3.16 -8.39
C GLN A 126 -6.20 -1.88 -8.60
N PHE A 127 -5.19 -1.91 -9.46
CA PHE A 127 -4.36 -0.76 -9.80
C PHE A 127 -4.04 -0.72 -11.30
N GLY A 128 -3.80 0.47 -11.82
CA GLY A 128 -3.46 0.71 -13.22
C GLY A 128 -4.49 1.59 -13.96
N PRO A 129 -4.18 1.97 -15.22
CA PRO A 129 -2.91 1.75 -15.88
C PRO A 129 -1.82 2.72 -15.39
N SER A 130 -0.56 2.27 -15.34
CA SER A 130 0.60 3.06 -14.91
C SER A 130 1.35 3.78 -16.02
N ASP A 131 0.73 3.95 -17.19
CA ASP A 131 1.39 4.57 -18.35
C ASP A 131 1.94 5.97 -18.00
N PRO A 132 3.16 6.32 -18.48
CA PRO A 132 4.01 5.56 -19.42
C PRO A 132 4.95 4.54 -18.75
N PHE A 133 4.84 4.33 -17.44
CA PHE A 133 5.73 3.46 -16.70
C PHE A 133 5.33 1.99 -16.84
N ASN A 134 6.34 1.14 -16.84
CA ASN A 134 6.20 -0.31 -16.93
C ASN A 134 7.13 -0.94 -15.90
N TYR A 135 6.65 -1.94 -15.18
CA TYR A 135 7.38 -2.58 -14.09
C TYR A 135 7.50 -4.08 -14.32
N ASP A 136 8.48 -4.71 -13.69
CA ASP A 136 8.65 -6.16 -13.72
C ASP A 136 7.91 -6.83 -12.54
N ALA A 137 7.65 -6.10 -11.46
CA ALA A 137 6.88 -6.54 -10.32
C ALA A 137 6.18 -5.38 -9.62
N TRP A 138 5.17 -5.72 -8.80
CA TRP A 138 4.45 -4.81 -7.93
C TRP A 138 4.58 -5.27 -6.50
N LEU A 139 4.93 -4.35 -5.61
CA LEU A 139 4.81 -4.57 -4.16
C LEU A 139 3.47 -4.01 -3.73
N VAL A 140 2.63 -4.85 -3.14
CA VAL A 140 1.34 -4.41 -2.58
C VAL A 140 1.45 -4.50 -1.07
N ARG A 141 1.37 -3.37 -0.36
CA ARG A 141 1.39 -3.36 1.10
C ARG A 141 -0.03 -3.24 1.62
N ILE A 142 -0.38 -4.17 2.50
CA ILE A 142 -1.71 -4.26 3.11
C ILE A 142 -1.53 -4.16 4.62
N SER A 143 -2.21 -3.22 5.22
CA SER A 143 -2.21 -2.99 6.67
C SER A 143 -3.64 -3.02 7.20
N GLN A 144 -3.83 -3.63 8.35
CA GLN A 144 -5.09 -3.60 9.08
C GLN A 144 -4.92 -2.80 10.37
N GLU A 145 -5.88 -1.92 10.68
CA GLU A 145 -5.88 -1.21 11.95
C GLU A 145 -5.92 -2.20 13.13
N GLY A 146 -4.97 -2.06 14.06
CA GLY A 146 -4.80 -2.99 15.18
C GLY A 146 -4.26 -4.39 14.80
N GLY A 147 -3.99 -4.61 13.51
CA GLY A 147 -3.47 -5.86 12.96
C GLY A 147 -2.02 -5.75 12.49
N GLY A 148 -1.60 -6.73 11.69
CA GLY A 148 -0.28 -6.77 11.07
C GLY A 148 -0.25 -6.08 9.70
N THR A 149 0.97 -5.81 9.23
CA THR A 149 1.23 -5.42 7.84
C THR A 149 1.84 -6.62 7.11
N PHE A 150 1.36 -6.89 5.90
CA PHE A 150 1.98 -7.86 5.00
C PHE A 150 2.12 -7.27 3.60
N GLN A 151 3.07 -7.80 2.83
CA GLN A 151 3.46 -7.23 1.54
C GLN A 151 3.66 -8.33 0.50
N PRO A 152 2.58 -8.82 -0.14
CA PRO A 152 2.71 -9.69 -1.28
C PRO A 152 3.44 -8.99 -2.43
N GLU A 153 4.31 -9.73 -3.07
CA GLU A 153 4.88 -9.38 -4.36
C GLU A 153 4.03 -9.99 -5.47
N CYS A 154 3.76 -9.21 -6.50
CA CYS A 154 3.01 -9.64 -7.67
C CYS A 154 3.85 -9.36 -8.91
N SER A 155 4.54 -10.39 -9.42
CA SER A 155 5.41 -10.27 -10.59
C SER A 155 4.58 -10.09 -11.87
N SER A 156 5.10 -9.35 -12.85
CA SER A 156 4.46 -9.20 -14.15
C SER A 156 4.31 -10.54 -14.86
N GLY A 157 3.13 -10.79 -15.44
CA GLY A 157 2.74 -12.06 -16.04
C GLY A 157 2.20 -13.08 -15.03
N SER A 158 2.16 -12.75 -13.73
CA SER A 158 1.53 -13.61 -12.74
C SER A 158 0.01 -13.62 -12.90
N ASN A 159 -0.56 -14.81 -12.82
CA ASN A 159 -1.98 -15.06 -12.68
C ASN A 159 -2.14 -16.36 -11.90
N ASP A 160 -2.72 -16.31 -10.71
CA ASP A 160 -2.85 -17.48 -9.84
C ASP A 160 -4.19 -18.21 -9.99
N GLY A 161 -5.06 -17.75 -10.90
CA GLY A 161 -6.41 -18.27 -11.10
C GLY A 161 -7.40 -17.95 -9.97
N GLN A 162 -6.97 -17.21 -8.95
CA GLN A 162 -7.79 -16.80 -7.79
C GLN A 162 -8.14 -15.31 -7.83
N GLY A 163 -7.92 -14.66 -8.98
CA GLY A 163 -8.19 -13.24 -9.19
C GLY A 163 -6.98 -12.34 -8.93
N ASN A 164 -5.86 -12.88 -8.44
CA ASN A 164 -4.60 -12.16 -8.43
C ASN A 164 -4.00 -12.20 -9.84
N TYR A 165 -3.71 -11.02 -10.39
CA TYR A 165 -2.98 -10.91 -11.64
C TYR A 165 -2.14 -9.65 -11.64
N CYS A 166 -0.97 -9.69 -12.27
CA CYS A 166 -0.21 -8.49 -12.56
C CYS A 166 0.38 -8.56 -13.95
N ASP A 167 0.28 -7.46 -14.68
CA ASP A 167 1.07 -7.21 -15.88
C ASP A 167 2.02 -6.03 -15.63
N ARG A 168 2.65 -5.53 -16.69
CA ARG A 168 3.65 -4.46 -16.57
C ARG A 168 3.06 -3.11 -16.17
N SER A 169 1.76 -2.88 -16.37
CA SER A 169 1.12 -1.59 -16.14
C SER A 169 -0.17 -1.65 -15.29
N ASN A 170 -0.64 -2.84 -14.95
CA ASN A 170 -1.87 -3.07 -14.21
C ASN A 170 -1.72 -4.28 -13.28
N GLY A 171 -2.63 -4.38 -12.33
CA GLY A 171 -2.79 -5.60 -11.57
C GLY A 171 -3.98 -5.56 -10.63
N ALA A 172 -4.22 -6.71 -10.03
CA ALA A 172 -5.19 -6.88 -8.98
C ALA A 172 -4.69 -7.89 -7.95
N VAL A 173 -5.05 -7.64 -6.70
CA VAL A 173 -4.82 -8.52 -5.57
C VAL A 173 -6.15 -8.79 -4.87
N HIS A 174 -6.47 -10.06 -4.68
CA HIS A 174 -7.65 -10.57 -4.00
C HIS A 174 -7.28 -11.01 -2.58
N LEU A 175 -7.76 -10.25 -1.61
CA LEU A 175 -7.61 -10.53 -0.19
C LEU A 175 -8.80 -11.34 0.26
N GLY A 176 -8.63 -12.67 0.34
CA GLY A 176 -9.65 -13.57 0.88
C GLY A 176 -10.03 -13.25 2.33
N THR A 177 -11.05 -13.93 2.87
CA THR A 177 -11.69 -13.72 4.19
C THR A 177 -10.97 -12.72 5.11
N THR A 178 -11.38 -11.46 5.01
CA THR A 178 -10.90 -10.36 5.84
C THR A 178 -11.71 -10.24 7.12
N SER A 179 -11.07 -9.93 8.23
CA SER A 179 -11.75 -9.55 9.48
C SER A 179 -12.31 -8.13 9.36
N THR A 180 -13.33 -7.85 10.17
CA THR A 180 -13.95 -6.52 10.27
C THR A 180 -12.93 -5.48 10.72
N GLY A 181 -12.96 -4.29 10.12
CA GLY A 181 -12.12 -3.17 10.50
C GLY A 181 -11.68 -2.31 9.33
N HIS A 182 -10.74 -1.41 9.61
CA HIS A 182 -10.11 -0.55 8.61
C HIS A 182 -8.90 -1.24 7.98
N TRP A 183 -8.89 -1.26 6.66
CA TRP A 183 -7.83 -1.81 5.83
C TRP A 183 -7.26 -0.71 4.95
N GLN A 184 -5.93 -0.58 4.95
CA GLN A 184 -5.20 0.31 4.08
C GLN A 184 -4.36 -0.48 3.09
N ILE A 185 -4.51 -0.19 1.79
CA ILE A 185 -3.82 -0.89 0.71
C ILE A 185 -3.12 0.14 -0.19
N ILE A 186 -1.81 -0.05 -0.40
CA ILE A 186 -0.98 0.77 -1.29
C ILE A 186 -0.17 -0.14 -2.21
N THR A 187 0.21 0.34 -3.39
CA THR A 187 1.09 -0.38 -4.30
C THR A 187 2.27 0.47 -4.75
N GLU A 188 3.38 -0.19 -5.09
CA GLU A 188 4.57 0.42 -5.66
C GLU A 188 5.10 -0.46 -6.80
N GLY A 189 5.44 0.16 -7.93
CA GLY A 189 6.00 -0.52 -9.09
C GLY A 189 7.53 -0.66 -8.98
N CYS A 190 8.04 -1.84 -9.33
CA CYS A 190 9.47 -2.15 -9.22
C CYS A 190 10.03 -2.85 -10.47
N ASP A 191 11.26 -2.48 -10.83
CA ASP A 191 12.06 -3.24 -11.78
C ASP A 191 12.82 -4.35 -11.05
N VAL A 192 12.89 -5.53 -11.66
CA VAL A 192 13.53 -6.71 -11.05
C VAL A 192 14.76 -7.07 -11.87
N SER A 193 15.93 -6.98 -11.23
CA SER A 193 17.19 -7.38 -11.87
C SER A 193 17.29 -8.91 -11.97
N TRP A 194 18.20 -9.39 -12.82
CA TRP A 194 18.51 -10.83 -12.94
C TRP A 194 18.94 -11.51 -11.63
N THR A 195 19.38 -10.72 -10.63
CA THR A 195 19.76 -11.21 -9.29
C THR A 195 18.57 -11.32 -8.32
N GLY A 196 17.36 -10.95 -8.75
CA GLY A 196 16.18 -10.86 -7.89
C GLY A 196 16.13 -9.59 -7.03
N SER A 197 17.04 -8.63 -7.22
CA SER A 197 16.99 -7.34 -6.53
C SER A 197 15.94 -6.42 -7.13
N HIS A 198 15.14 -5.77 -6.27
CA HIS A 198 14.10 -4.81 -6.62
C HIS A 198 14.64 -3.38 -6.65
N THR A 199 14.32 -2.64 -7.71
CA THR A 199 14.46 -1.19 -7.77
C THR A 199 13.09 -0.57 -7.99
N CYS A 200 12.47 -0.14 -6.89
CA CYS A 200 11.15 0.48 -6.92
C CYS A 200 11.26 1.97 -7.24
N ARG A 201 10.28 2.48 -7.99
CA ARG A 201 10.30 3.84 -8.55
C ARG A 201 8.91 4.48 -8.43
N GLN A 202 8.87 5.80 -8.61
CA GLN A 202 7.65 6.62 -8.53
C GLN A 202 6.99 6.66 -7.14
N SER A 203 7.61 6.05 -6.11
CA SER A 203 7.08 5.94 -4.74
C SER A 203 5.77 5.14 -4.68
N TRP A 204 5.23 4.99 -3.48
CA TRP A 204 3.94 4.35 -3.22
C TRP A 204 2.78 5.18 -3.76
N THR A 205 1.73 4.50 -4.23
CA THR A 205 0.47 5.15 -4.59
C THR A 205 -0.18 5.82 -3.38
N ILE A 206 -1.15 6.67 -3.65
CA ILE A 206 -2.14 7.06 -2.64
C ILE A 206 -2.76 5.79 -2.02
N PRO A 207 -2.89 5.72 -0.67
CA PRO A 207 -3.54 4.59 -0.01
C PRO A 207 -5.02 4.55 -0.31
N VAL A 208 -5.54 3.36 -0.61
CA VAL A 208 -6.97 3.08 -0.59
C VAL A 208 -7.35 2.62 0.81
N ASP A 209 -8.43 3.16 1.34
CA ASP A 209 -8.97 2.88 2.66
C ASP A 209 -10.31 2.16 2.55
N ILE A 210 -10.39 0.95 3.12
CA ILE A 210 -11.57 0.08 3.04
C ILE A 210 -12.04 -0.30 4.44
N TRP A 211 -13.31 -0.02 4.71
CA TRP A 211 -14.00 -0.45 5.92
C TRP A 211 -14.76 -1.75 5.63
N TYR A 212 -14.25 -2.89 6.12
CA TYR A 212 -14.86 -4.20 5.95
C TYR A 212 -15.67 -4.62 7.19
#